data_AF-A0A1F9AMU7-F1
#
_entry.id   AF-A0A1F9AMU7-F1
#
_cell.length_a   1.000
_cell.length_b   1.000
_cell.length_c   1.000
_cell.angle_alpha   90.00
_cell.angle_beta   90.00
_cell.angle_gamma   90.00
#
_symmetry.space_group_name_H-M   'P 1'
#
loop_
_entity.id
_entity.type
_entity.pdbx_description
1 polymer ?
#
loop_
_entity_poly.entity_id
_entity_poly.type
_entity_poly.pdbx_seq_one_letter_code
_entity_poly.pdbx_strand_id
1 'polypeptide(L)'
;MTGRVYSRKIKGGTTWAIDYTEPGGRRVRQIIGPSKTLANEVLTARLGDVVRGTNKLAPKKAPRVREFREEYLATIKASGRFWRRHAVSLKRLAVFFGDIALDKIRLSDLVRYRNERQRKVGPATVNRELACLRHMFNTAKRMG
;
A
#
# COMPACT_ATOMS: atom_id res chain seq x y z
N MET A 1 -6.20 5.88 -22.32
CA MET A 1 -6.92 5.31 -21.16
C MET A 1 -8.39 5.34 -21.48
N THR A 2 -9.10 4.24 -21.25
CA THR A 2 -10.53 4.14 -21.54
C THR A 2 -11.30 4.03 -20.23
N GLY A 3 -12.34 4.84 -20.11
CA GLY A 3 -13.31 4.77 -19.04
C GLY A 3 -14.71 4.91 -19.61
N ARG A 4 -15.71 4.48 -18.84
CA ARG A 4 -17.11 4.58 -19.22
C ARG A 4 -17.93 5.23 -18.12
N VAL A 5 -18.93 5.97 -18.54
CA VAL A 5 -20.03 6.42 -17.69
C VAL A 5 -21.19 5.46 -17.90
N TYR A 6 -21.78 4.96 -16.82
CA TYR A 6 -22.92 4.06 -16.88
C TYR A 6 -23.99 4.45 -15.87
N SER A 7 -25.25 4.16 -16.21
CA SER A 7 -26.39 4.38 -15.32
C SER A 7 -26.62 3.16 -14.42
N ARG A 8 -27.10 3.42 -13.21
CA ARG A 8 -27.50 2.41 -12.22
C ARG A 8 -28.86 2.79 -11.65
N LYS A 9 -29.81 1.87 -11.68
CA LYS A 9 -31.11 2.05 -11.02
C LYS A 9 -30.94 1.96 -9.51
N ILE A 10 -31.58 2.87 -8.78
CA ILE A 10 -31.65 2.90 -7.32
C ILE A 10 -33.11 3.07 -6.89
N LYS A 11 -33.42 2.80 -5.61
CA LYS A 11 -34.74 3.07 -5.05
C LYS A 11 -34.97 4.59 -5.09
N GLY A 12 -35.88 5.04 -5.96
CA GLY A 12 -36.17 6.46 -6.17
C GLY A 12 -35.53 7.12 -7.40
N GLY A 13 -34.85 6.38 -8.30
CA GLY A 13 -34.42 6.94 -9.57
C GLY A 13 -33.22 6.27 -10.24
N THR A 14 -32.51 7.04 -11.07
CA THR A 14 -31.27 6.61 -11.76
C THR A 14 -30.10 7.43 -11.25
N THR A 15 -28.99 6.78 -10.92
CA THR A 15 -27.71 7.44 -10.61
C THR A 15 -26.67 7.07 -11.66
N TRP A 16 -25.72 7.96 -11.90
CA TRP A 16 -24.63 7.76 -12.83
C TRP A 16 -23.33 7.48 -12.09
N ALA A 17 -22.56 6.56 -12.64
CA ALA A 17 -21.29 6.12 -12.11
C ALA A 17 -20.21 6.12 -13.20
N ILE A 18 -18.97 6.28 -12.77
CA ILE A 18 -17.78 6.17 -13.63
C ILE A 18 -17.08 4.84 -13.37
N ASP A 19 -16.46 4.30 -14.41
CA ASP A 19 -15.68 3.05 -14.38
C ASP A 19 -14.47 3.21 -15.30
N TYR A 20 -13.26 3.23 -14.76
CA TYR A 20 -12.03 3.36 -15.53
C TYR A 20 -10.89 2.56 -14.90
N THR A 21 -9.86 2.28 -15.70
CA THR A 21 -8.67 1.53 -15.27
C THR A 21 -7.43 2.42 -15.38
N GLU A 22 -6.66 2.48 -14.31
CA GLU A 22 -5.37 3.19 -14.26
C GLU A 22 -4.25 2.35 -14.90
N PRO A 23 -3.13 2.97 -15.34
CA PRO A 23 -1.98 2.25 -15.91
C PRO A 23 -1.41 1.13 -15.04
N GLY A 24 -1.61 1.20 -13.72
CA GLY A 24 -1.22 0.16 -12.76
C GLY A 24 -2.18 -1.03 -12.69
N GLY A 25 -3.17 -1.15 -13.58
CA GLY A 25 -4.17 -2.21 -13.59
C GLY A 25 -5.28 -2.06 -12.53
N ARG A 26 -5.26 -0.95 -11.77
CA ARG A 26 -6.26 -0.68 -10.73
C ARG A 26 -7.54 -0.15 -11.37
N ARG A 27 -8.64 -0.88 -11.19
CA ARG A 27 -9.97 -0.46 -11.63
C ARG A 27 -10.65 0.39 -10.57
N VAL A 28 -11.17 1.55 -10.98
CA VAL A 28 -11.87 2.50 -10.11
C VAL A 28 -13.33 2.57 -10.54
N ARG A 29 -14.25 2.39 -9.58
CA ARG A 29 -15.68 2.62 -9.79
C ARG A 29 -16.19 3.57 -8.73
N GLN A 30 -16.87 4.62 -9.15
CA GLN A 30 -17.39 5.64 -8.25
C GLN A 30 -18.78 6.09 -8.70
N ILE A 31 -19.72 6.13 -7.76
CA ILE A 31 -21.04 6.74 -7.98
C ILE A 31 -20.87 8.25 -7.89
N ILE A 32 -21.35 8.97 -8.89
CA ILE A 32 -21.25 10.43 -8.97
C ILE A 32 -22.54 11.09 -8.51
N GLY A 33 -23.69 10.62 -9.01
CA GLY A 33 -24.98 11.21 -8.68
C GLY A 33 -25.94 11.22 -9.87
N PRO A 34 -27.03 12.00 -9.82
CA PRO A 34 -28.11 11.92 -10.80
C PRO A 34 -27.78 12.54 -12.17
N SER A 35 -26.70 13.32 -12.29
CA SER A 35 -26.32 14.00 -13.53
C SER A 35 -25.32 13.19 -14.38
N LYS A 36 -25.73 12.84 -15.60
CA LYS A 36 -24.87 12.20 -16.61
C LYS A 36 -23.72 13.12 -17.02
N THR A 37 -24.02 14.41 -17.20
CA THR A 37 -23.05 15.41 -17.61
C THR A 37 -21.93 15.53 -16.58
N LEU A 38 -22.30 15.66 -15.30
CA LEU A 38 -21.34 15.68 -14.20
C LEU A 38 -20.49 14.41 -14.16
N ALA A 39 -21.08 13.24 -14.40
CA ALA A 39 -20.31 11.99 -14.44
C ALA A 39 -19.27 11.97 -15.58
N ASN A 40 -19.57 12.55 -16.75
CA ASN A 40 -18.61 12.69 -17.85
C ASN A 40 -17.49 13.70 -17.54
N GLU A 41 -17.83 14.83 -16.94
CA GLU A 41 -16.85 15.84 -16.50
C GLU A 41 -15.88 15.25 -15.47
N VAL A 42 -16.41 14.56 -14.46
CA VAL A 42 -15.59 13.89 -13.45
C VAL A 42 -14.72 12.81 -14.08
N LEU A 43 -15.25 11.99 -15.00
CA LEU A 43 -14.43 10.99 -15.69
C LEU A 43 -13.27 11.66 -16.46
N THR A 44 -13.55 12.74 -17.19
CA THR A 44 -12.55 13.48 -17.97
C THR A 44 -11.48 14.08 -17.06
N ALA A 45 -11.88 14.72 -15.97
CA ALA A 45 -10.96 15.27 -14.97
C ALA A 45 -10.07 14.18 -14.37
N ARG A 46 -10.64 13.02 -14.01
CA ARG A 46 -9.90 11.87 -13.46
C ARG A 46 -8.90 11.31 -14.45
N LEU A 47 -9.29 11.10 -15.71
CA LEU A 47 -8.37 10.65 -16.75
C LEU A 47 -7.23 11.66 -16.96
N GLY A 48 -7.53 12.96 -16.94
CA GLY A 48 -6.54 14.02 -16.98
C GLY A 48 -5.56 13.98 -15.81
N ASP A 49 -6.04 13.75 -14.59
CA ASP A 49 -5.18 13.60 -13.40
C ASP A 49 -4.27 12.38 -13.49
N VAL A 50 -4.77 11.28 -14.07
CA VAL A 50 -3.96 10.06 -14.26
C VAL A 50 -2.86 10.32 -15.28
N VAL A 51 -3.15 11.00 -16.38
CA VAL A 51 -2.15 11.40 -17.40
C VAL A 51 -1.11 12.34 -16.81
N ARG A 52 -1.54 13.34 -16.02
CA ARG A 52 -0.63 14.29 -15.36
C ARG A 52 0.16 13.70 -14.19
N GLY A 53 -0.14 12.47 -13.77
CA GLY A 53 0.47 11.87 -12.58
C GLY A 53 0.06 12.53 -11.25
N THR A 54 -0.92 13.43 -11.28
CA THR A 54 -1.46 14.14 -10.10
C THR A 54 -2.63 13.40 -9.45
N ASN A 55 -3.01 12.26 -10.01
CA ASN A 55 -4.07 11.43 -9.47
C ASN A 55 -3.72 10.94 -8.06
N LYS A 56 -4.32 11.56 -7.05
CA LYS A 56 -4.20 11.19 -5.63
C LYS A 56 -4.66 9.76 -5.32
N LEU A 57 -5.32 9.10 -6.28
CA LEU A 57 -5.76 7.71 -6.18
C LEU A 57 -4.81 6.71 -6.86
N ALA A 58 -3.81 7.16 -7.61
CA ALA A 58 -2.80 6.26 -8.14
C ALA A 58 -2.11 5.57 -6.96
N PRO A 59 -1.99 4.23 -6.96
CA PRO A 59 -1.32 3.54 -5.87
C PRO A 59 0.11 4.07 -5.79
N LYS A 60 0.46 4.70 -4.67
CA LYS A 60 1.85 5.02 -4.38
C LYS A 60 2.65 3.73 -4.52
N LYS A 61 3.74 3.75 -5.27
CA LYS A 61 4.66 2.62 -5.31
C LYS A 61 5.07 2.34 -3.86
N ALA A 62 4.88 1.10 -3.41
CA ALA A 62 5.29 0.76 -2.07
C ALA A 62 6.81 0.97 -1.94
N PRO A 63 7.27 1.66 -0.89
CA PRO A 63 8.69 1.91 -0.71
C PRO A 63 9.45 0.59 -0.49
N ARG A 64 10.74 0.59 -0.79
CA ARG A 64 11.64 -0.49 -0.39
C ARG A 64 11.73 -0.54 1.13
N VAL A 65 12.00 -1.72 1.69
CA VAL A 65 12.14 -1.87 3.15
C VAL A 65 13.21 -0.94 3.71
N ARG A 66 14.32 -0.75 2.96
CA ARG A 66 15.39 0.16 3.36
C ARG A 66 14.92 1.61 3.43
N GLU A 67 14.15 2.05 2.44
CA GLU A 67 13.62 3.42 2.33
C GLU A 67 12.59 3.68 3.45
N PHE A 68 11.67 2.74 3.66
CA PHE A 68 10.60 2.92 4.64
C PHE A 68 11.07 2.78 6.10
N ARG A 69 12.26 2.22 6.33
CA ARG A 69 12.80 1.99 7.67
C ARG A 69 12.89 3.26 8.50
N GLU A 70 13.34 4.36 7.90
CA GLU A 70 13.59 5.61 8.61
C GLU A 70 12.28 6.27 9.04
N GLU A 71 11.34 6.38 8.10
CA GLU A 71 9.98 6.86 8.34
C GLU A 71 9.27 6.02 9.41
N TYR A 72 9.33 4.69 9.28
CA TYR A 72 8.79 3.76 10.26
C TYR A 72 9.36 3.99 11.67
N LEU A 73 10.68 4.16 11.78
CA LEU A 73 11.34 4.40 13.06
C LEU A 73 10.92 5.74 13.68
N ALA A 74 10.76 6.79 12.87
CA ALA A 74 10.25 8.07 13.33
C ALA A 74 8.82 7.94 13.89
N THR A 75 7.94 7.23 13.17
CA THR A 75 6.55 7.00 13.59
C THR A 75 6.47 6.26 14.92
N ILE A 76 7.22 5.17 15.10
CA ILE A 76 7.12 4.38 16.35
C ILE A 76 7.82 5.05 17.53
N LYS A 77 8.86 5.88 17.29
CA LYS A 77 9.52 6.66 18.34
C LYS A 77 8.54 7.63 19.00
N ALA A 78 7.70 8.29 18.21
CA ALA A 78 6.65 9.18 18.73
C ALA A 78 5.63 8.44 19.62
N SER A 79 5.38 7.14 19.35
CA SER A 79 4.43 6.32 20.11
C SER A 79 4.99 5.70 21.41
N GLY A 80 6.28 5.89 21.71
CA GLY A 80 6.91 5.52 22.99
C GLY A 80 7.14 4.02 23.26
N ARG A 81 6.46 3.09 22.57
CA ARG A 81 6.53 1.66 22.89
C ARG A 81 7.49 0.89 21.95
N PHE A 82 8.53 0.29 22.55
CA PHE A 82 9.43 -0.72 21.97
C PHE A 82 10.32 -0.33 20.77
N TRP A 83 10.45 0.94 20.40
CA TRP A 83 11.23 1.36 19.22
C TRP A 83 12.68 0.85 19.18
N ARG A 84 13.36 0.77 20.34
CA ARG A 84 14.75 0.29 20.44
C ARG A 84 14.89 -1.17 19.95
N ARG A 85 13.93 -2.02 20.31
CA ARG A 85 13.91 -3.43 19.89
C ARG A 85 13.61 -3.58 18.40
N HIS A 86 12.68 -2.76 17.89
CA HIS A 86 12.40 -2.70 16.46
C HIS A 86 13.62 -2.22 15.68
N ALA A 87 14.37 -1.23 16.18
CA ALA A 87 15.59 -0.76 15.52
C ALA A 87 16.63 -1.88 15.32
N VAL A 88 16.81 -2.77 16.32
CA VAL A 88 17.70 -3.93 16.18
C VAL A 88 17.18 -4.91 15.14
N SER A 89 15.88 -5.21 15.16
CA SER A 89 15.25 -6.13 14.20
C SER A 89 15.34 -5.60 12.77
N LEU A 90 15.09 -4.30 12.57
CA LEU A 90 15.14 -3.63 11.27
C LEU A 90 16.55 -3.65 10.65
N LYS A 91 17.60 -3.54 11.47
CA LYS A 91 18.98 -3.69 10.97
C LYS A 91 19.18 -5.07 10.30
N ARG A 92 18.58 -6.13 10.86
CA ARG A 92 18.66 -7.49 10.30
C ARG A 92 17.73 -7.70 9.13
N LEU A 93 16.49 -7.23 9.23
CA LEU A 93 15.53 -7.29 8.12
C LEU A 93 16.04 -6.53 6.88
N ALA A 94 16.72 -5.39 7.07
CA ALA A 94 17.26 -4.60 5.96
C ALA A 94 18.37 -5.33 5.17
N VAL A 95 19.10 -6.27 5.79
CA VAL A 95 20.11 -7.07 5.08
C VAL A 95 19.45 -8.01 4.06
N PHE A 96 18.27 -8.53 4.39
CA PHE A 96 17.60 -9.55 3.57
C PHE A 96 16.51 -8.99 2.66
N PHE A 97 15.73 -8.02 3.16
CA PHE A 97 14.59 -7.44 2.45
C PHE A 97 14.85 -6.01 1.96
N GLY A 98 16.01 -5.42 2.25
CA GLY A 98 16.26 -3.99 2.10
C GLY A 98 15.91 -3.43 0.72
N ASP A 99 16.25 -4.17 -0.33
CA ASP A 99 16.05 -3.75 -1.72
C ASP A 99 14.72 -4.23 -2.32
N ILE A 100 13.93 -4.97 -1.55
CA ILE A 100 12.60 -5.44 -1.93
C ILE A 100 11.57 -4.38 -1.55
N ALA A 101 10.70 -4.02 -2.49
CA ALA A 101 9.52 -3.19 -2.20
C ALA A 101 8.58 -3.93 -1.26
N LEU A 102 7.96 -3.23 -0.30
CA LEU A 102 7.09 -3.86 0.70
C LEU A 102 6.00 -4.72 0.05
N ASP A 103 5.37 -4.23 -1.02
CA ASP A 103 4.31 -4.95 -1.76
C ASP A 103 4.82 -6.17 -2.55
N LYS A 104 6.13 -6.37 -2.67
CA LYS A 104 6.76 -7.50 -3.37
C LYS A 104 7.27 -8.61 -2.46
N ILE A 105 7.27 -8.42 -1.14
CA ILE A 105 7.68 -9.47 -0.21
C ILE A 105 6.64 -10.60 -0.24
N ARG A 106 7.07 -11.80 -0.62
CA ARG A 106 6.21 -12.98 -0.71
C ARG A 106 6.37 -13.87 0.52
N LEU A 107 5.44 -14.80 0.69
CA LEU A 107 5.52 -15.82 1.73
C LEU A 107 6.82 -16.64 1.63
N SER A 108 7.27 -16.94 0.41
CA SER A 108 8.52 -17.65 0.14
C SER A 108 9.74 -16.90 0.70
N ASP A 109 9.77 -15.57 0.63
CA ASP A 109 10.86 -14.76 1.18
C ASP A 109 10.86 -14.81 2.71
N LEU A 110 9.68 -14.82 3.34
CA LEU A 110 9.54 -14.95 4.80
C LEU A 110 10.00 -16.32 5.30
N VAL A 111 9.65 -17.40 4.58
CA VAL A 111 10.09 -18.76 4.89
C VAL A 111 11.60 -18.89 4.74
N ARG A 112 12.17 -18.36 3.64
CA ARG A 112 13.62 -18.34 3.42
C ARG A 112 14.34 -17.60 4.55
N TYR A 113 13.85 -16.40 4.91
CA TYR A 113 14.40 -15.62 6.03
C TYR A 113 14.36 -16.40 7.34
N ARG A 114 13.20 -16.98 7.69
CA ARG A 114 13.03 -17.76 8.91
C ARG A 114 14.04 -18.91 8.98
N ASN A 115 14.13 -19.71 7.92
CA ASN A 115 15.00 -20.89 7.89
C ASN A 115 16.48 -20.52 8.03
N GLU A 116 16.93 -19.49 7.31
CA GLU A 116 18.31 -19.00 7.43
C GLU A 116 18.60 -18.40 8.80
N ARG A 117 17.62 -17.69 9.38
CA ARG A 117 17.78 -17.00 10.64
C ARG A 117 17.79 -17.97 11.83
N GLN A 118 16.95 -19.01 11.81
CA GLN A 118 16.90 -20.04 12.86
C GLN A 118 18.21 -20.83 12.99
N ARG A 119 19.05 -20.87 11.96
CA ARG A 119 20.41 -21.45 12.04
C ARG A 119 21.37 -20.64 12.92
N LYS A 120 21.05 -19.37 13.19
CA LYS A 120 21.94 -18.40 13.86
C LYS A 120 21.40 -17.90 15.19
N VAL A 121 20.09 -17.96 15.42
CA VAL A 121 19.44 -17.46 16.64
C VAL A 121 18.24 -18.30 17.02
N GLY A 122 17.85 -18.24 18.29
CA GLY A 122 16.69 -18.96 18.80
C GLY A 122 15.36 -18.50 18.18
N PRO A 123 14.31 -19.36 18.20
CA PRO A 123 13.01 -19.09 17.59
C PRO A 123 12.35 -17.79 18.08
N ALA A 124 12.52 -17.46 19.36
CA ALA A 124 11.96 -16.24 19.94
C ALA A 124 12.51 -14.95 19.29
N THR A 125 13.77 -14.95 18.84
CA THR A 125 14.37 -13.81 18.15
C THR A 125 13.80 -13.67 16.74
N VAL A 126 13.70 -14.78 16.00
CA VAL A 126 13.10 -14.78 14.66
C VAL A 126 11.65 -14.30 14.70
N ASN A 127 10.87 -14.77 15.68
CA ASN A 127 9.48 -14.33 15.86
C ASN A 127 9.37 -12.83 16.12
N ARG A 128 10.29 -12.24 16.89
CA ARG A 128 10.31 -10.79 17.13
C ARG A 128 10.67 -10.00 15.88
N GLU A 129 11.62 -10.50 15.08
CA GLU A 129 11.99 -9.87 13.80
C GLU A 129 10.81 -9.92 12.81
N LEU A 130 10.13 -11.07 12.68
CA LEU A 130 8.93 -11.19 11.84
C LEU A 130 7.76 -10.34 12.36
N ALA A 131 7.58 -10.24 13.68
CA ALA A 131 6.58 -9.35 14.27
C ALA A 131 6.88 -7.87 13.98
N CYS A 132 8.16 -7.47 13.98
CA CYS A 132 8.60 -6.14 13.56
C CYS A 132 8.25 -5.88 12.10
N LEU A 133 8.53 -6.83 11.20
CA LEU A 133 8.18 -6.72 9.79
C LEU A 133 6.66 -6.58 9.59
N ARG A 134 5.86 -7.40 10.27
CA ARG A 134 4.39 -7.29 10.27
C ARG A 134 3.90 -5.92 10.73
N HIS A 135 4.50 -5.37 11.79
CA HIS A 135 4.15 -4.05 12.27
C HIS A 135 4.50 -2.97 11.24
N MET A 136 5.67 -3.07 10.59
CA MET A 136 6.07 -2.16 9.52
C MET A 136 5.06 -2.16 8.38
N PHE A 137 4.59 -3.33 7.93
CA PHE A 137 3.52 -3.45 6.94
C PHE A 137 2.22 -2.73 7.34
N ASN A 138 1.80 -2.92 8.59
CA ASN A 138 0.58 -2.28 9.09
C ASN A 138 0.74 -0.76 9.24
N THR A 139 1.94 -0.28 9.60
CA THR A 139 2.24 1.14 9.63
C THR A 139 2.22 1.73 8.23
N ALA A 140 2.86 1.09 7.24
CA ALA A 140 2.83 1.53 5.84
C ALA A 140 1.38 1.69 5.36
N LYS A 141 0.55 0.65 5.55
CA LYS A 141 -0.87 0.69 5.16
C LYS A 141 -1.68 1.83 5.79
N ARG A 142 -1.30 2.30 7.00
CA ARG A 142 -1.96 3.44 7.66
C ARG A 142 -1.50 4.79 7.11
N MET A 143 -0.27 4.85 6.58
CA MET A 143 0.35 6.07 6.06
C MET A 143 0.03 6.30 4.57
N GLY A 144 -0.49 5.28 3.88
CA GLY A 144 -0.93 5.32 2.48
C GLY A 144 0.05 4.61 1.56
#